data_AF-A0A923I5A0-F1
#
_entry.id   AF-A0A923I5A0-F1
#
_cell.length_a   1.000
_cell.length_b   1.000
_cell.length_c   1.000
_cell.angle_alpha   90.00
_cell.angle_beta   90.00
_cell.angle_gamma   90.00
#
_symmetry.space_group_name_H-M   'P 1'
#
loop_
_entity.id
_entity.type
_entity.pdbx_description
1 polymer ?
#
loop_
_entity_poly.entity_id
_entity_poly.type
_entity_poly.pdbx_seq_one_letter_code
_entity_poly.pdbx_strand_id
1 'polypeptide(L)'
;MLKNARVIAISALLAACWMAPAHAANDIPNASSAGIAAKLMVRGTLEGVQVVDLRSQRRNDVMVVQAEMLNLTDKDVRVYYRFRWTDAAGMQVGDGEVWKPLTILGRQSQLIKGTAYGPQASDFKIEMSAEPR
;
A
#
# COMPACT_ATOMS: atom_id res chain seq x y z
N MET A 1 44.63 -47.37 -52.54
CA MET A 1 43.29 -48.00 -52.54
C MET A 1 42.92 -48.38 -51.11
N LEU A 2 41.92 -47.72 -50.50
CA LEU A 2 40.99 -48.16 -49.42
C LEU A 2 40.24 -46.90 -48.93
N LYS A 3 39.00 -46.66 -49.39
CA LYS A 3 37.69 -47.03 -48.81
C LYS A 3 37.23 -46.17 -47.60
N ASN A 4 36.21 -45.35 -47.89
CA ASN A 4 34.93 -45.19 -47.19
C ASN A 4 34.82 -44.31 -45.92
N ALA A 5 34.25 -43.12 -46.16
CA ALA A 5 33.25 -42.35 -45.42
C ALA A 5 32.80 -42.82 -44.02
N ARG A 6 32.74 -41.86 -43.07
CA ARG A 6 31.56 -41.61 -42.22
C ARG A 6 31.42 -40.12 -41.88
N VAL A 7 30.29 -39.56 -42.32
CA VAL A 7 29.71 -38.30 -41.87
C VAL A 7 29.18 -38.51 -40.46
N ILE A 8 29.53 -37.64 -39.49
CA ILE A 8 28.76 -37.48 -38.25
C ILE A 8 28.60 -35.98 -38.02
N ALA A 9 27.35 -35.54 -38.17
CA ALA A 9 26.89 -34.20 -37.84
C ALA A 9 26.86 -34.03 -36.31
N ILE A 10 27.31 -32.88 -35.82
CA ILE A 10 27.12 -32.48 -34.41
C ILE A 10 26.31 -31.20 -34.41
N SER A 11 25.12 -31.33 -33.84
CA SER A 11 24.01 -30.39 -33.78
C SER A 11 24.35 -29.10 -33.04
N ALA A 12 24.01 -27.96 -33.63
CA ALA A 12 24.04 -26.65 -32.98
C ALA A 12 22.92 -26.57 -31.93
N LEU A 13 23.28 -26.46 -30.64
CA LEU A 13 22.34 -26.11 -29.57
C LEU A 13 22.03 -24.61 -29.66
N LEU A 14 20.83 -24.27 -30.16
CA LEU A 14 20.25 -22.94 -29.97
C LEU A 14 19.74 -22.82 -28.53
N ALA A 15 20.45 -22.06 -27.70
CA ALA A 15 19.95 -21.59 -26.42
C ALA A 15 18.93 -20.46 -26.67
N ALA A 16 17.65 -20.81 -26.76
CA ALA A 16 16.58 -19.82 -26.67
C ALA A 16 16.46 -19.40 -25.19
N CYS A 17 16.92 -18.19 -24.85
CA CYS A 17 16.55 -17.55 -23.59
C CYS A 17 15.06 -17.21 -23.65
N TRP A 18 14.25 -17.94 -22.89
CA TRP A 18 12.83 -17.63 -22.71
C TRP A 18 12.73 -16.29 -22.01
N MET A 19 12.26 -15.26 -22.72
CA MET A 19 11.87 -14.00 -22.11
C MET A 19 10.70 -14.29 -21.16
N ALA A 20 10.94 -14.17 -19.86
CA ALA A 20 9.86 -14.14 -18.88
C ALA A 20 8.99 -12.90 -19.14
N PRO A 21 7.65 -13.02 -19.11
CA PRO A 21 6.79 -11.85 -19.20
C PRO A 21 7.07 -10.91 -18.02
N ALA A 22 7.30 -9.63 -18.32
CA ALA A 22 7.32 -8.59 -17.31
C ALA A 22 5.97 -8.62 -16.57
N HIS A 23 6.00 -8.86 -15.26
CA HIS A 23 4.81 -8.83 -14.43
C HIS A 23 4.26 -7.40 -14.50
N ALA A 24 3.02 -7.25 -15.01
CA ALA A 24 2.30 -6.00 -14.91
C ALA A 24 2.26 -5.59 -13.43
N ALA A 25 2.76 -4.40 -13.11
CA ALA A 25 2.54 -3.81 -11.79
C ALA A 25 1.03 -3.72 -11.60
N ASN A 26 0.48 -4.52 -10.68
CA ASN A 26 -0.90 -4.34 -10.26
C ASN A 26 -0.97 -2.95 -9.62
N ASP A 27 -1.66 -2.00 -10.26
CA ASP A 27 -1.95 -0.72 -9.65
C ASP A 27 -2.75 -0.97 -8.37
N ILE A 28 -2.13 -0.80 -7.22
CA ILE A 28 -2.77 -0.93 -5.91
C ILE A 28 -3.42 0.42 -5.61
N PRO A 29 -4.76 0.53 -5.58
CA PRO A 29 -5.40 1.83 -5.42
C PRO A 29 -4.96 2.50 -4.11
N ASN A 30 -4.51 3.75 -4.20
CA ASN A 30 -4.19 4.62 -3.06
C ASN A 30 -3.12 4.10 -2.08
N ALA A 31 -2.33 3.08 -2.43
CA ALA A 31 -1.26 2.55 -1.59
C ALA A 31 -0.01 2.19 -2.39
N SER A 32 1.19 2.35 -1.81
CA SER A 32 2.45 1.96 -2.46
C SER A 32 2.77 0.46 -2.36
N SER A 33 2.03 -0.29 -1.54
CA SER A 33 2.20 -1.73 -1.37
C SER A 33 0.92 -2.43 -0.95
N ALA A 34 0.86 -3.76 -1.16
CA ALA A 34 -0.28 -4.58 -0.75
C ALA A 34 -0.49 -4.59 0.78
N GLY A 35 0.61 -4.53 1.55
CA GLY A 35 0.55 -4.46 3.01
C GLY A 35 -0.10 -3.17 3.50
N ILE A 36 0.21 -2.04 2.86
CA ILE A 36 -0.44 -0.76 3.14
C ILE A 36 -1.90 -0.80 2.72
N ALA A 37 -2.20 -1.27 1.50
CA ALA A 37 -3.57 -1.36 1.01
C ALA A 37 -4.48 -2.19 1.92
N ALA A 38 -3.96 -3.28 2.49
CA ALA A 38 -4.68 -4.10 3.45
C ALA A 38 -5.10 -3.32 4.71
N LYS A 39 -4.48 -2.17 5.01
CA LYS A 39 -4.82 -1.29 6.14
C LYS A 39 -5.73 -0.12 5.75
N LEU A 40 -6.05 0.08 4.48
CA LEU A 40 -6.89 1.18 4.02
C LEU A 40 -8.34 0.76 3.82
N MET A 41 -9.25 1.68 4.11
CA MET A 41 -10.66 1.60 3.72
C MET A 41 -11.02 2.90 3.01
N VAL A 42 -10.98 2.89 1.68
CA VAL A 42 -11.18 4.08 0.85
C VAL A 42 -12.61 4.15 0.34
N ARG A 43 -13.24 5.32 0.47
CA ARG A 43 -14.55 5.62 -0.12
C ARG A 43 -14.42 6.80 -1.08
N GLY A 44 -14.92 6.60 -2.30
CA GLY A 44 -14.75 7.55 -3.39
C GLY A 44 -13.33 7.52 -3.96
N THR A 45 -13.03 8.46 -4.85
CA THR A 45 -11.73 8.55 -5.54
C THR A 45 -10.89 9.65 -4.91
N LEU A 46 -9.77 9.30 -4.27
CA LEU A 46 -8.93 10.28 -3.56
C LEU A 46 -8.01 11.11 -4.48
N GLU A 47 -8.37 11.29 -5.75
CA GLU A 47 -7.67 12.15 -6.72
C GLU A 47 -6.13 12.06 -6.70
N GLY A 48 -5.57 10.85 -6.78
CA GLY A 48 -4.12 10.65 -6.82
C GLY A 48 -3.41 10.73 -5.46
N VAL A 49 -4.13 10.77 -4.35
CA VAL A 49 -3.54 10.58 -3.02
C VAL A 49 -3.18 9.10 -2.80
N GLN A 50 -1.94 8.85 -2.40
CA GLN A 50 -1.41 7.53 -2.09
C GLN A 50 -0.81 7.50 -0.69
N VAL A 51 -1.07 6.45 0.08
CA VAL A 51 -0.32 6.17 1.30
C VAL A 51 0.98 5.47 0.93
N VAL A 52 2.11 6.14 1.13
CA VAL A 52 3.42 5.71 0.65
C VAL A 52 4.29 5.07 1.73
N ASP A 53 4.07 5.44 2.99
CA ASP A 53 4.68 4.82 4.16
C ASP A 53 3.63 4.57 5.26
N LEU A 54 3.81 3.48 6.01
CA LEU A 54 2.95 3.11 7.12
C LEU A 54 3.74 2.33 8.17
N ARG A 55 3.73 2.84 9.40
CA ARG A 55 4.39 2.20 10.54
C ARG A 55 3.51 2.25 11.77
N SER A 56 3.65 1.24 12.62
CA SER A 56 2.99 1.20 13.93
C SER A 56 3.96 0.72 15.00
N GLN A 57 3.71 1.13 16.24
CA GLN A 57 4.50 0.74 17.40
C GLN A 57 3.62 0.77 18.65
N ARG A 58 4.02 0.02 19.68
CA ARG A 58 3.48 0.16 21.03
C ARG A 58 4.31 1.20 21.79
N ARG A 59 3.65 2.14 22.47
CA ARG A 59 4.27 3.08 23.42
C ARG A 59 3.38 3.19 24.64
N ASN A 60 3.92 2.93 25.83
CA ASN A 60 3.17 2.93 27.09
C ASN A 60 1.85 2.12 26.97
N ASP A 61 1.98 0.90 26.45
CA ASP A 61 0.91 -0.07 26.17
C ASP A 61 -0.16 0.33 25.15
N VAL A 62 -0.13 1.55 24.60
CA VAL A 62 -1.05 1.94 23.53
C VAL A 62 -0.42 1.81 22.15
N MET A 63 -1.25 1.49 21.15
CA MET A 63 -0.83 1.47 19.76
C MET A 63 -0.73 2.89 19.21
N VAL A 64 0.38 3.19 18.54
CA VAL A 64 0.62 4.45 17.83
C VAL A 64 0.91 4.13 16.37
N VAL A 65 0.21 4.80 15.45
CA VAL A 65 0.36 4.64 14.01
C VAL A 65 0.82 5.95 13.40
N GLN A 66 1.71 5.85 12.41
CA GLN A 66 2.08 6.96 11.53
C GLN A 66 1.97 6.50 10.08
N ALA A 67 1.40 7.35 9.24
CA ALA A 67 1.31 7.12 7.80
C ALA A 67 1.69 8.39 7.05
N GLU A 68 2.35 8.22 5.90
CA GLU A 68 2.67 9.32 5.00
C GLU A 68 1.74 9.26 3.78
N MET A 69 1.01 10.35 3.54
CA MET A 69 0.15 10.52 2.38
C MET A 69 0.81 11.44 1.37
N LEU A 70 1.05 10.94 0.16
CA LEU A 70 1.61 11.68 -0.96
C LEU A 70 0.50 12.07 -1.93
N ASN A 71 0.48 13.34 -2.34
CA ASN A 71 -0.33 13.78 -3.46
C ASN A 71 0.44 13.64 -4.78
N LEU A 72 0.00 12.71 -5.63
CA LEU A 72 0.61 12.46 -6.94
C LEU A 72 0.16 13.46 -8.00
N THR A 73 -0.66 14.47 -7.68
CA THR A 73 -1.16 15.52 -8.60
C THR A 73 -0.47 16.86 -8.36
N ASP A 74 -0.54 17.79 -9.31
CA ASP A 74 -0.04 19.17 -9.16
C ASP A 74 -1.04 20.09 -8.44
N LYS A 75 -2.25 19.61 -8.19
CA LYS A 75 -3.31 20.38 -7.53
C LYS A 75 -3.39 20.00 -6.07
N ASP A 76 -3.84 20.93 -5.24
CA ASP A 76 -4.15 20.61 -3.85
C ASP A 76 -5.36 19.69 -3.79
N VAL A 77 -5.26 18.64 -2.97
CA VAL A 77 -6.34 17.66 -2.78
C VAL A 77 -6.78 17.70 -1.33
N ARG A 78 -8.10 17.68 -1.10
CA ARG A 78 -8.67 17.51 0.23
C ARG A 78 -9.20 16.11 0.41
N VAL A 79 -8.74 15.45 1.46
CA VAL A 79 -9.24 14.16 1.92
C VAL A 79 -9.75 14.28 3.35
N TYR A 80 -10.59 13.33 3.74
CA TYR A 80 -11.03 13.15 5.11
C TYR A 80 -10.54 11.79 5.58
N TYR A 81 -10.00 11.72 6.79
CA TYR A 81 -9.47 10.47 7.32
C TYR A 81 -9.79 10.28 8.79
N ARG A 82 -9.77 9.02 9.23
CA ARG A 82 -9.78 8.66 10.65
C ARG A 82 -9.16 7.28 10.87
N PHE A 83 -8.70 7.01 12.09
CA PHE A 83 -8.28 5.66 12.46
C PHE A 83 -9.46 4.89 13.08
N ARG A 84 -9.66 3.66 12.61
CA ARG A 84 -10.52 2.67 13.28
C ARG A 84 -9.61 1.68 13.99
N TRP A 85 -9.68 1.64 15.31
CA TRP A 85 -8.91 0.73 16.16
C TRP A 85 -9.67 -0.57 16.35
N THR A 86 -8.97 -1.70 16.33
CA THR A 86 -9.56 -3.03 16.52
C THR A 86 -8.79 -3.87 17.53
N ASP A 87 -9.50 -4.72 18.24
CA ASP A 87 -8.92 -5.75 19.10
C ASP A 87 -8.49 -6.99 18.31
N ALA A 88 -8.02 -8.03 19.03
CA ALA A 88 -7.47 -9.23 18.41
C ALA A 88 -8.52 -10.08 17.69
N ALA A 89 -9.79 -9.89 18.02
CA ALA A 89 -10.92 -10.51 17.34
C ALA A 89 -11.42 -9.67 16.15
N GLY A 90 -10.83 -8.49 15.90
CA GLY A 90 -11.23 -7.57 14.84
C GLY A 90 -12.41 -6.68 15.22
N MET A 91 -12.83 -6.68 16.49
CA MET A 91 -13.91 -5.83 16.99
C MET A 91 -13.42 -4.41 17.19
N GLN A 92 -14.28 -3.42 16.97
CA GLN A 92 -13.91 -2.02 17.15
C GLN A 92 -13.61 -1.72 18.62
N VAL A 93 -12.54 -0.96 18.83
CA VAL A 93 -12.13 -0.43 20.13
C VAL A 93 -12.50 1.05 20.24
N GLY A 94 -13.27 1.40 21.27
CA GLY A 94 -13.77 2.76 21.51
C GLY A 94 -14.89 3.16 20.54
N ASP A 95 -15.37 4.40 20.67
CA ASP A 95 -16.54 4.90 19.94
C ASP A 95 -16.23 5.30 18.48
N GLY A 96 -14.97 5.16 18.07
CA GLY A 96 -14.48 5.56 16.76
C GLY A 96 -14.02 7.02 16.71
N GLU A 97 -13.00 7.29 15.90
CA GLU A 97 -12.52 8.66 15.71
C GLU A 97 -13.49 9.50 14.86
N VAL A 98 -13.53 10.81 15.12
CA VAL A 98 -14.16 11.77 14.23
C VAL A 98 -13.35 11.93 12.94
N TRP A 99 -14.03 12.20 11.83
CA TRP A 99 -13.37 12.45 10.55
C TRP A 99 -12.57 13.75 10.62
N LYS A 100 -11.29 13.66 10.25
CA LYS A 100 -10.36 14.78 10.21
C LYS A 100 -10.15 15.22 8.76
N PRO A 101 -10.44 16.49 8.41
CA PRO A 101 -10.07 17.01 7.10
C PRO A 101 -8.54 17.16 7.02
N LEU A 102 -7.99 16.87 5.85
CA LEU A 102 -6.58 17.06 5.52
C LEU A 102 -6.46 17.58 4.10
N THR A 103 -5.81 18.73 3.94
CA THR A 103 -5.40 19.23 2.62
C THR A 103 -3.94 18.83 2.40
N ILE A 104 -3.67 18.20 1.27
CA ILE A 104 -2.31 17.83 0.84
C ILE A 104 -2.01 18.66 -0.40
N LEU A 105 -1.02 19.55 -0.32
CA LEU A 105 -0.66 20.40 -1.44
C LEU A 105 -0.14 19.58 -2.62
N GLY A 106 -0.22 20.15 -3.83
CA GLY A 106 0.29 19.50 -5.04
C GLY A 106 1.72 19.00 -4.85
N ARG A 107 1.96 17.73 -5.23
CA ARG A 107 3.27 17.05 -5.14
C ARG A 107 3.89 16.94 -3.74
N GLN A 108 3.16 17.30 -2.68
CA GLN A 108 3.65 17.22 -1.31
C GLN A 108 3.20 15.94 -0.60
N SER A 109 3.94 15.60 0.46
CA SER A 109 3.52 14.60 1.43
C SER A 109 3.06 15.23 2.75
N GLN A 110 2.17 14.54 3.45
CA GLN A 110 1.68 14.89 4.78
C GLN A 110 1.73 13.67 5.68
N LEU A 111 2.30 13.84 6.87
CA LEU A 111 2.34 12.79 7.90
C LEU A 111 1.08 12.87 8.77
N ILE A 112 0.34 11.77 8.87
CA ILE A 112 -0.75 11.64 9.84
C ILE A 112 -0.34 10.70 10.97
N LYS A 113 -0.91 10.93 12.16
CA LYS A 113 -0.66 10.13 13.36
C LYS A 113 -1.97 9.80 14.06
N GLY A 114 -2.06 8.56 14.56
CA GLY A 114 -3.14 8.09 15.42
C GLY A 114 -2.58 7.41 16.68
N THR A 115 -3.31 7.53 17.79
CA THR A 115 -3.03 6.82 19.04
C THR A 115 -4.31 6.17 19.51
N ALA A 116 -4.28 4.87 19.79
CA ALA A 116 -5.46 4.11 20.21
C ALA A 116 -5.98 4.54 21.61
N TYR A 117 -7.28 4.37 21.83
CA TYR A 117 -7.99 4.66 23.08
C TYR A 117 -7.77 3.60 24.18
N GLY A 118 -6.55 3.09 24.33
CA GLY A 118 -6.18 2.11 25.36
C GLY A 118 -5.45 0.87 24.84
N PRO A 119 -5.03 -0.03 25.74
CA PRO A 119 -4.14 -1.15 25.44
C PRO A 119 -4.81 -2.31 24.69
N GLN A 120 -6.14 -2.34 24.64
CA GLN A 120 -6.93 -3.38 23.98
C GLN A 120 -6.82 -3.34 22.45
N ALA A 121 -6.38 -2.22 21.85
CA ALA A 121 -6.17 -2.15 20.41
C ALA A 121 -4.93 -2.97 19.99
N SER A 122 -5.14 -3.96 19.12
CA SER A 122 -4.10 -4.81 18.55
C SER A 122 -3.95 -4.64 17.04
N ASP A 123 -4.90 -3.98 16.37
CA ASP A 123 -4.79 -3.60 14.96
C ASP A 123 -5.57 -2.31 14.64
N PHE A 124 -5.48 -1.84 13.40
CA PHE A 124 -6.15 -0.65 12.91
C PHE A 124 -6.50 -0.73 11.41
N LYS A 125 -7.43 0.15 11.01
CA LYS A 125 -7.61 0.61 9.62
C LYS A 125 -7.51 2.12 9.55
N ILE A 126 -7.05 2.64 8.41
CA ILE A 126 -7.17 4.05 8.05
C ILE A 126 -8.37 4.16 7.11
N GLU A 127 -9.42 4.80 7.58
CA GLU A 127 -10.60 5.09 6.77
C GLU A 127 -10.40 6.43 6.08
N MET A 128 -10.72 6.50 4.79
CA MET A 128 -10.46 7.66 3.94
C MET A 128 -11.67 7.96 3.04
N SER A 129 -11.94 9.25 2.82
CA SER A 129 -13.05 9.72 2.00
C SER A 129 -12.64 10.97 1.21
N ALA A 130 -13.08 11.07 -0.04
CA ALA A 130 -12.98 12.31 -0.83
C ALA A 130 -14.04 13.34 -0.42
N GLU A 131 -15.12 12.88 0.21
CA GLU A 131 -16.25 13.71 0.64
C GLU A 131 -16.20 13.99 2.16
N PRO A 132 -16.75 15.13 2.61
CA PRO A 132 -16.99 15.39 4.03
C PRO A 132 -17.86 14.30 4.67
N ARG A 133 -17.66 14.08 5.98
CA ARG A 133 -18.34 13.06 6.77
C ARG A 133 -18.68 13.58 8.16
#